data_AF-A0A9P4HY91-F1
#
_entry.id   AF-A0A9P4HY91-F1
#
_cell.length_a   1.000
_cell.length_b   1.000
_cell.length_c   1.000
_cell.angle_alpha   90.00
_cell.angle_beta   90.00
_cell.angle_gamma   90.00
#
_symmetry.space_group_name_H-M   'P 1'
#
loop_
_entity.id
_entity.type
_entity.pdbx_description
1 polymer ?
#
loop_
_entity_poly.entity_id
_entity_poly.type
_entity_poly.pdbx_seq_one_letter_code
_entity_poly.pdbx_strand_id
1 'polypeptide(L)'
;MPQQVESQAGPSTEGAELRRSSSILIPAWQPDGEVSRCPVCGTWFSFWYRKHHCRKCGRVVCSNCSPHRITIPRQYIVHPPDEMRLPQEPRDDETDHASNPALGGGEEVRVCNPVSPASRS
;
A
#
# COMPACT_ATOMS: atom_id res chain seq x y z
N MET A 1 -3.06 14.30 65.45
CA MET A 1 -3.51 13.02 64.87
C MET A 1 -4.81 12.66 65.57
N PRO A 2 -5.96 13.02 64.98
CA PRO A 2 -6.81 12.04 64.29
C PRO A 2 -7.29 12.52 62.90
N GLN A 3 -8.12 11.68 62.26
CA GLN A 3 -8.38 11.49 60.83
C GLN A 3 -9.62 12.25 60.26
N GLN A 4 -9.55 12.50 58.94
CA GLN A 4 -10.58 12.50 57.87
C GLN A 4 -11.79 13.46 57.85
N VAL A 5 -12.02 14.07 56.67
CA VAL A 5 -13.25 13.89 55.84
C VAL A 5 -13.12 14.48 54.41
N GLU A 6 -13.63 13.70 53.44
CA GLU A 6 -13.78 13.81 51.95
C GLU A 6 -14.10 15.17 51.25
N SER A 7 -13.78 15.25 49.95
CA SER A 7 -14.80 15.45 48.88
C SER A 7 -14.24 15.24 47.45
N GLN A 8 -15.09 14.68 46.58
CA GLN A 8 -14.83 14.19 45.23
C GLN A 8 -15.16 15.24 44.15
N ALA A 9 -14.45 15.22 43.00
CA ALA A 9 -14.99 15.39 41.64
C ALA A 9 -13.90 15.18 40.56
N GLY A 10 -14.17 14.35 39.55
CA GLY A 10 -13.29 14.10 38.39
C GLY A 10 -13.42 15.18 37.29
N PRO A 11 -13.29 14.82 35.99
CA PRO A 11 -12.08 14.31 35.37
C PRO A 11 -11.64 15.18 34.16
N SER A 12 -10.36 15.05 33.83
CA SER A 12 -9.83 15.01 32.45
C SER A 12 -9.83 16.28 31.58
N THR A 13 -8.63 16.87 31.50
CA THR A 13 -7.91 17.16 30.25
C THR A 13 -8.76 17.71 29.09
N GLU A 14 -9.12 18.99 29.19
CA GLU A 14 -9.53 19.75 28.02
C GLU A 14 -8.30 20.37 27.34
N GLY A 15 -8.16 20.07 26.04
CA GLY A 15 -7.55 21.01 25.10
C GLY A 15 -6.07 20.85 24.82
N ALA A 16 -5.67 19.79 24.12
CA ALA A 16 -4.56 19.90 23.17
C ALA A 16 -4.68 18.90 22.01
N GLU A 17 -4.96 19.46 20.84
CA GLU A 17 -4.46 18.98 19.55
C GLU A 17 -4.98 17.62 19.06
N LEU A 18 -6.18 17.61 18.48
CA LEU A 18 -6.52 16.72 17.36
C LEU A 18 -5.65 17.07 16.13
N ARG A 19 -4.32 16.88 16.25
CA ARG A 19 -3.46 16.69 15.09
C ARG A 19 -3.90 15.37 14.49
N ARG A 20 -4.77 15.42 13.48
CA ARG A 20 -5.10 14.26 12.65
C ARG A 20 -3.80 13.79 12.01
N SER A 21 -3.09 12.91 12.70
CA SER A 21 -1.92 12.21 12.20
C SER A 21 -2.41 11.40 11.01
N SER A 22 -2.28 12.00 9.83
CA SER A 22 -2.66 11.35 8.58
C SER A 22 -1.50 10.42 8.22
N SER A 23 -1.34 9.34 9.00
CA SER A 23 -0.44 8.26 8.60
C SER A 23 -1.01 7.64 7.34
N ILE A 24 -0.23 7.68 6.26
CA ILE A 24 -0.56 6.98 5.03
C ILE A 24 -0.62 5.48 5.34
N LEU A 25 -1.81 4.90 5.23
CA LEU A 25 -2.01 3.47 5.38
C LEU A 25 -1.72 2.80 4.04
N ILE A 26 -0.56 2.16 3.93
CA ILE A 26 -0.19 1.37 2.75
C ILE A 26 -0.86 -0.01 2.87
N PRO A 27 -1.68 -0.44 1.88
CA PRO A 27 -2.29 -1.76 1.89
C PRO A 27 -1.24 -2.88 1.90
N ALA A 28 -1.57 -4.00 2.54
CA ALA A 28 -0.71 -5.18 2.53
C ALA A 28 -0.64 -5.82 1.13
N TRP A 29 0.51 -6.43 0.82
CA TRP A 29 0.69 -7.24 -0.37
C TRP A 29 -0.06 -8.56 -0.26
N GLN A 30 -0.92 -8.86 -1.23
CA GLN A 30 -1.67 -10.11 -1.25
C GLN A 30 -0.78 -11.25 -1.79
N PRO A 31 -0.57 -12.33 -1.02
CA PRO A 31 0.21 -13.47 -1.51
C PRO A 31 -0.54 -14.21 -2.60
N ASP A 32 0.20 -14.74 -3.57
CA ASP A 32 -0.40 -15.43 -4.72
C ASP A 32 -1.22 -16.66 -4.30
N GLY A 33 -0.79 -17.39 -3.27
CA GLY A 33 -1.45 -18.62 -2.82
C GLY A 33 -2.90 -18.44 -2.36
N GLU A 34 -3.28 -17.24 -1.93
CA GLU A 34 -4.63 -16.94 -1.43
C GLU A 34 -5.65 -16.70 -2.54
N VAL A 35 -5.19 -16.56 -3.80
CA VAL A 35 -6.05 -16.10 -4.89
C VAL A 35 -6.12 -17.14 -6.01
N SER A 36 -7.30 -17.73 -6.18
CA SER A 36 -7.59 -18.68 -7.25
C SER A 36 -8.26 -18.04 -8.47
N ARG A 37 -8.97 -16.92 -8.28
CA ARG A 37 -9.69 -16.19 -9.31
C ARG A 37 -9.40 -14.70 -9.24
N CYS A 38 -9.41 -14.01 -10.38
CA CYS A 38 -9.31 -12.56 -10.40
C CYS A 38 -10.50 -11.95 -9.65
N PRO A 39 -10.28 -11.10 -8.63
CA PRO A 39 -11.37 -10.50 -7.85
C PRO A 39 -12.17 -9.45 -8.62
N VAL A 40 -11.73 -9.10 -9.83
CA VAL A 40 -12.37 -8.10 -10.69
C VAL A 40 -13.29 -8.78 -11.70
N CYS A 41 -12.76 -9.72 -12.50
CA CYS A 41 -13.52 -10.38 -13.58
C CYS A 41 -13.89 -11.84 -13.31
N GLY A 42 -13.47 -12.42 -12.18
CA GLY A 42 -13.77 -13.81 -11.80
C GLY A 42 -12.97 -14.88 -12.56
N THR A 43 -12.13 -14.52 -13.53
CA THR A 43 -11.33 -15.48 -14.31
C THR A 43 -10.40 -16.29 -13.41
N TRP A 44 -10.40 -17.61 -13.58
CA TRP A 44 -9.49 -18.51 -12.88
C TRP A 44 -8.05 -18.26 -13.30
N PHE A 45 -7.17 -18.15 -12.31
CA PHE A 45 -5.75 -18.17 -12.57
C PHE A 45 -5.33 -19.60 -12.92
N SER A 46 -4.46 -19.69 -13.92
CA SER A 46 -3.88 -20.95 -14.38
C SER A 46 -2.48 -20.67 -14.91
N PHE A 47 -1.78 -21.69 -15.39
CA PHE A 47 -0.46 -21.47 -15.99
C PHE A 47 -0.51 -20.54 -17.23
N TRP A 48 -1.65 -20.50 -17.93
CA TRP A 48 -1.90 -19.61 -19.07
C TRP A 48 -2.44 -18.25 -18.62
N TYR A 49 -3.25 -18.22 -17.56
CA TYR A 49 -3.78 -16.99 -16.95
C TYR A 49 -2.96 -16.62 -15.71
N ARG A 50 -1.87 -15.88 -15.95
CA ARG A 50 -0.91 -15.46 -14.90
C ARG A 50 -1.49 -14.42 -13.95
N LYS A 51 -0.97 -14.44 -12.72
CA LYS A 51 -1.27 -13.49 -11.64
C LYS A 51 -0.43 -12.22 -11.81
N HIS A 52 -1.02 -11.07 -11.49
CA HIS A 52 -0.34 -9.78 -11.49
C HIS A 52 -0.77 -8.95 -10.29
N HIS A 53 0.18 -8.31 -9.60
CA HIS A 53 -0.15 -7.44 -8.48
C HIS A 53 -0.39 -6.01 -8.91
N CYS A 54 -1.42 -5.40 -8.34
CA CYS A 54 -1.61 -3.96 -8.38
C CYS A 54 -0.73 -3.31 -7.32
N ARG A 55 0.23 -2.51 -7.75
CA ARG A 55 1.20 -1.82 -6.88
C ARG A 55 0.61 -0.65 -6.09
N LYS A 56 -0.66 -0.29 -6.31
CA LYS A 56 -1.40 0.71 -5.51
C LYS A 56 -2.24 0.08 -4.39
N CYS A 57 -2.72 -1.15 -4.57
CA CYS A 57 -3.64 -1.78 -3.60
C CYS A 57 -3.23 -3.17 -3.12
N GLY A 58 -2.11 -3.72 -3.62
CA GLY A 58 -1.55 -5.00 -3.20
C GLY A 58 -2.26 -6.24 -3.73
N ARG A 59 -3.44 -6.11 -4.37
CA ARG A 59 -4.24 -7.26 -4.82
C ARG A 59 -3.69 -7.96 -6.05
N VAL A 60 -3.97 -9.26 -6.15
CA VAL A 60 -3.71 -10.08 -7.33
C VAL A 60 -4.86 -9.97 -8.33
N VAL A 61 -4.55 -9.61 -9.57
CA VAL A 61 -5.48 -9.42 -10.69
C VAL A 61 -4.92 -10.04 -11.98
N CYS A 62 -5.77 -10.21 -13.00
CA CYS A 62 -5.33 -10.66 -14.32
C CYS A 62 -4.80 -9.50 -15.18
N SER A 63 -4.18 -9.83 -16.32
CA SER A 63 -3.64 -8.84 -17.27
C SER A 63 -4.72 -7.90 -17.79
N ASN A 64 -5.90 -8.43 -18.12
CA ASN A 64 -7.03 -7.64 -18.64
C ASN A 64 -7.61 -6.67 -17.61
N CYS A 65 -7.51 -6.99 -16.32
CA CYS A 65 -7.93 -6.13 -15.22
C CYS A 65 -6.83 -5.19 -14.72
N SER A 66 -5.62 -5.27 -15.29
CA SER A 66 -4.50 -4.38 -14.99
C SER A 66 -3.76 -3.93 -16.25
N PRO A 67 -4.44 -3.42 -17.27
CA PRO A 67 -3.81 -3.13 -18.56
C PRO A 67 -2.81 -1.96 -18.49
N HIS A 68 -2.96 -1.08 -17.51
CA HIS A 68 -2.20 0.17 -17.44
C HIS A 68 -1.06 0.13 -16.43
N ARG A 69 -0.05 0.92 -16.75
CA ARG A 69 1.01 1.33 -15.83
C ARG A 69 0.94 2.85 -15.67
N ILE A 70 1.11 3.32 -14.44
CA ILE A 70 1.05 4.74 -14.12
C ILE A 70 2.17 5.10 -13.15
N THR A 71 2.65 6.33 -13.20
CA THR A 71 3.60 6.85 -12.22
C THR A 71 2.86 7.21 -10.93
N ILE A 72 3.23 6.60 -9.81
CA ILE A 72 2.74 6.98 -8.48
C ILE A 72 3.90 7.35 -7.56
N PRO A 73 3.71 8.27 -6.59
CA PRO A 73 4.74 8.59 -5.62
C PRO A 73 5.13 7.35 -4.80
N ARG A 74 6.42 7.18 -4.50
CA ARG A 74 6.97 5.99 -3.83
C ARG A 74 6.28 5.60 -2.53
N GLN A 75 5.86 6.60 -1.75
CA GLN A 75 5.12 6.41 -0.49
C GLN A 75 3.76 5.68 -0.64
N TYR A 76 3.23 5.52 -1.87
CA TYR A 76 1.97 4.83 -2.13
C TYR A 76 2.15 3.47 -2.80
N ILE A 77 3.40 3.03 -3.02
CA ILE A 77 3.69 1.77 -3.70
C ILE A 77 3.65 0.62 -2.69
N VAL A 78 2.88 -0.41 -3.01
CA VAL A 78 2.85 -1.67 -2.26
C VAL A 78 3.94 -2.58 -2.80
N HIS A 79 4.84 -3.00 -1.91
CA HIS A 79 5.95 -3.91 -2.19
C HIS A 79 5.66 -5.32 -1.65
N PRO A 80 6.23 -6.38 -2.25
CA PRO A 80 6.17 -7.70 -1.69
C PRO A 80 6.96 -7.75 -0.38
N PRO A 81 6.62 -8.64 0.56
CA PRO A 81 7.31 -8.72 1.84
C PRO A 81 8.82 -8.99 1.73
N ASP A 82 9.23 -9.69 0.67
CA ASP A 82 10.61 -10.16 0.47
C ASP A 82 11.60 -9.05 0.05
N GLU A 83 11.10 -7.97 -0.58
CA GLU A 83 11.94 -6.82 -0.98
C GLU A 83 12.51 -6.07 0.25
N MET A 84 11.96 -6.27 1.45
CA MET A 84 12.42 -5.63 2.69
C MET A 84 13.60 -6.36 3.37
N ARG A 85 14.01 -7.55 2.88
CA ARG A 85 15.00 -8.41 3.56
C ARG A 85 16.39 -8.39 2.93
N LEU A 86 16.61 -7.65 1.84
CA LEU A 86 17.94 -7.56 1.22
C LEU A 86 18.71 -6.37 1.82
N PRO A 87 19.89 -6.60 2.43
CA PRO A 87 20.85 -5.54 2.66
C PRO A 87 21.10 -4.83 1.32
N GLN A 88 21.11 -3.50 1.34
CA GLN A 88 21.56 -2.73 0.20
C GLN A 88 23.03 -3.08 -0.02
N GLU A 89 23.32 -3.97 -0.96
CA GLU A 89 24.66 -4.10 -1.51
C GLU A 89 25.10 -2.68 -1.90
N PRO A 90 26.28 -2.19 -1.43
CA PRO A 90 26.76 -0.88 -1.82
C PRO A 90 27.00 -0.94 -3.33
N ARG A 91 26.13 -0.26 -4.08
CA ARG A 91 26.27 -0.16 -5.54
C ARG A 91 27.36 0.85 -5.83
N ASP A 92 28.60 0.38 -5.82
CA ASP A 92 29.69 1.03 -6.53
C ASP A 92 29.48 0.81 -8.04
N ASP A 93 28.59 1.57 -8.66
CA ASP A 93 28.65 1.81 -10.11
C ASP A 93 27.95 3.12 -10.46
N GLU A 94 28.80 4.10 -10.76
CA GLU A 94 28.49 5.39 -11.35
C GLU A 94 27.95 5.19 -12.77
N THR A 95 26.64 5.05 -12.91
CA THR A 95 25.95 5.21 -14.20
C THR A 95 24.75 6.15 -14.07
N ASP A 96 25.07 7.43 -14.27
CA ASP A 96 24.28 8.50 -14.87
C ASP A 96 22.82 8.16 -15.22
N HIS A 97 21.90 8.48 -14.31
CA HIS A 97 20.62 9.09 -14.68
C HIS A 97 20.31 10.12 -13.61
N ALA A 98 20.83 11.33 -13.79
CA ALA A 98 20.43 12.50 -13.04
C ALA A 98 18.90 12.70 -13.16
N SER A 99 18.15 12.09 -12.25
CA SER A 99 16.73 12.35 -12.09
C SER A 99 16.62 13.72 -11.43
N ASN A 100 16.46 14.75 -12.26
CA ASN A 100 16.24 16.12 -11.82
C ASN A 100 15.13 16.13 -10.74
N PRO A 101 15.41 16.56 -9.49
CA PRO A 101 14.44 16.53 -8.40
C PRO A 101 13.22 17.43 -8.64
N ALA A 102 13.24 18.27 -9.67
CA ALA A 102 12.10 19.08 -10.10
C ALA A 102 10.97 18.26 -10.77
N LEU A 103 11.23 17.02 -11.21
CA LEU A 103 10.24 16.16 -11.88
C LEU A 103 9.86 14.96 -10.98
N GLY A 104 9.09 15.25 -9.94
CA GLY A 104 8.19 14.30 -9.25
C GLY A 104 8.71 12.87 -9.05
N GLY A 105 9.33 12.61 -7.90
CA GLY A 105 9.84 11.30 -7.46
C GLY A 105 8.79 10.19 -7.30
N GLY A 106 8.22 9.75 -8.42
CA GLY A 106 7.36 8.58 -8.52
C GLY A 106 8.03 7.44 -9.28
N GLU A 107 7.36 6.30 -9.31
CA GLU A 107 7.77 5.12 -10.06
C GLU A 107 6.60 4.64 -10.91
N GLU A 108 6.90 4.20 -12.13
CA GLU A 108 5.91 3.64 -13.04
C GLU A 108 5.54 2.22 -12.61
N VAL A 109 4.30 2.02 -12.18
CA VAL A 109 3.84 0.76 -11.61
C VAL A 109 2.55 0.27 -12.23
N ARG A 110 2.36 -1.06 -12.23
CA ARG A 110 1.12 -1.70 -12.70
C ARG A 110 -0.02 -1.45 -11.70
N VAL A 111 -1.17 -1.01 -12.21
CA VAL A 111 -2.36 -0.79 -11.39
C VAL A 111 -3.58 -1.53 -11.97
N CYS A 112 -4.49 -1.94 -11.09
CA CYS A 112 -5.78 -2.45 -11.52
C CYS A 112 -6.62 -1.32 -12.13
N ASN A 113 -7.43 -1.64 -13.14
CA ASN A 113 -8.37 -0.70 -13.71
C ASN A 113 -9.49 -0.40 -12.70
N PRO A 114 -9.65 0.86 -12.23
CA PRO A 114 -10.70 1.21 -11.27
C PRO A 114 -12.11 1.11 -11.85
N VAL A 115 -12.26 1.10 -13.19
CA VAL A 115 -13.56 1.09 -13.88
C VAL A 115 -14.03 -0.32 -14.23
N SER A 116 -13.19 -1.34 -14.03
CA SER A 116 -13.65 -2.72 -14.23
C SER A 116 -14.69 -3.05 -13.14
N PRO A 117 -15.96 -3.29 -13.49
CA PRO A 117 -16.98 -3.54 -12.49
C PRO A 117 -16.55 -4.77 -11.71
N ALA A 118 -16.35 -4.62 -10.40
CA ALA A 118 -16.36 -5.77 -9.50
C ALA A 118 -17.67 -6.50 -9.83
N SER A 119 -17.55 -7.71 -10.38
CA SER A 119 -18.67 -8.54 -10.81
C SER A 119 -19.82 -8.42 -9.81
N ARG A 120 -20.86 -7.65 -10.17
CA ARG A 120 -22.13 -7.64 -9.44
C ARG A 120 -22.76 -8.99 -9.74
N SER A 121 -22.60 -9.91 -8.79
CA SER A 121 -23.44 -11.10 -8.63
C SER A 121 -24.84 -10.68 -8.21
#